data_AF-A0A2D6EQ46-F1
#
_entry.id   AF-A0A2D6EQ46-F1
#
_cell.length_a   1.000
_cell.length_b   1.000
_cell.length_c   1.000
_cell.angle_alpha   90.00
_cell.angle_beta   90.00
_cell.angle_gamma   90.00
#
_symmetry.space_group_name_H-M   'P 1'
#
loop_
_entity.id
_entity.type
_entity.pdbx_description
1 polymer ?
#
loop_
_entity_poly.entity_id
_entity_poly.type
_entity_poly.pdbx_seq_one_letter_code
_entity_poly.pdbx_strand_id
1 'polypeptide(L)'
;MKFLFRLIFTIIFVFFAGAPVCAKSPPAGTGKSVPANILIMLDTSGSMGWGSPRPIDEAKKVIKKIVTNSDLTSGANYGLMGWHSNANMVVDVSPSGASEIYKKVDSLQAGGGTYLHEALDLASSYFRGSSSPIDPKAKGCQVNFLIVISDGCWFGGDPNAIAKKLYQDLGIKTFVIGFKAGYGCRNNYYSLSESGCTKTGWCPEAKTDDSPQFADDEKKLYDALAAYIRQIIASAQTFVAPKPLSGTPQGDFWLQATFEYQTASQWEGRLIKSQLKADGTLDSTCSECWDAGEKLKGRAASDRKIWTVGKNVPFDLNNFTTANLSALKCLLYEGSSTCYEDEDAILLINFVRGLDSYDEGKDGLTTDERSWKLGDIYHSEFDLVGAPYQDASDTADENSQAYYRYEKGYEAFKTKHQNRRKVIYAGGNDGMLHAFDYKTGEELWAFIPPALLPRLREMVAGKANTSNSIYGVDGSPRVWDVYYGGSWKTLLMCGLRGGGKSYFALDVTDPDAPAHLFSFTNDPDDQRIIVSK
;
A
#
# COMPACT_ATOMS: atom_id res chain seq x y z
N MET A 1 29.15 -11.80 -60.12
CA MET A 1 29.26 -12.87 -59.11
C MET A 1 29.06 -12.20 -57.75
N LYS A 2 27.84 -12.20 -57.18
CA LYS A 2 27.20 -13.33 -56.47
C LYS A 2 28.10 -13.81 -55.32
N PHE A 3 27.70 -14.00 -54.07
CA PHE A 3 26.45 -13.89 -53.29
C PHE A 3 26.88 -14.37 -51.87
N LEU A 4 26.16 -13.97 -50.81
CA LEU A 4 26.02 -14.75 -49.55
C LEU A 4 27.18 -14.78 -48.52
N PHE A 5 27.01 -14.07 -47.39
CA PHE A 5 27.03 -14.60 -46.00
C PHE A 5 27.36 -13.49 -44.97
N ARG A 6 26.30 -12.84 -44.46
CA ARG A 6 26.25 -12.17 -43.16
C ARG A 6 25.05 -12.76 -42.42
N LEU A 7 25.25 -13.80 -41.62
CA LEU A 7 24.32 -14.27 -40.59
C LEU A 7 25.02 -15.34 -39.73
N ILE A 8 24.66 -15.39 -38.44
CA ILE A 8 24.97 -16.42 -37.43
C ILE A 8 26.21 -16.14 -36.57
N PHE A 9 25.99 -15.40 -35.47
CA PHE A 9 26.47 -15.77 -34.13
C PHE A 9 25.43 -15.31 -33.10
N THR A 10 24.32 -16.04 -33.06
CA THR A 10 23.30 -16.02 -32.00
C THR A 10 23.12 -17.48 -31.58
N ILE A 11 22.79 -17.71 -30.29
CA ILE A 11 22.58 -19.01 -29.60
C ILE A 11 23.90 -19.46 -28.94
N ILE A 12 24.08 -19.38 -27.62
CA ILE A 12 23.29 -20.09 -26.59
C ILE A 12 22.96 -19.13 -25.42
N PHE A 13 21.73 -18.63 -25.39
CA PHE A 13 21.04 -18.21 -24.18
C PHE A 13 19.94 -19.24 -23.99
N VAL A 14 20.17 -20.25 -23.15
CA VAL A 14 19.16 -21.24 -22.77
C VAL A 14 19.01 -21.18 -21.26
N PHE A 15 17.88 -20.59 -20.88
CA PHE A 15 17.04 -20.92 -19.73
C PHE A 15 17.73 -21.29 -18.41
N PHE A 16 17.83 -20.29 -17.54
CA PHE A 16 17.13 -20.39 -16.26
C PHE A 16 16.25 -19.16 -16.10
N ALA A 17 14.94 -19.39 -16.27
CA ALA A 17 13.89 -18.48 -15.88
C ALA A 17 13.88 -18.40 -14.35
N GLY A 18 14.14 -17.21 -13.82
CA GLY A 18 13.69 -16.77 -12.52
C GLY A 18 13.19 -15.35 -12.73
N ALA A 19 11.90 -15.22 -13.03
CA ALA A 19 11.27 -13.91 -13.20
C ALA A 19 11.56 -13.05 -11.96
N PRO A 20 11.95 -11.77 -12.09
CA PRO A 20 11.79 -10.85 -11.00
C PRO A 20 10.28 -10.75 -10.74
N VAL A 21 9.83 -11.27 -9.60
CA VAL A 21 8.48 -11.03 -9.08
C VAL A 21 8.40 -9.53 -8.78
N CYS A 22 7.91 -8.75 -9.74
CA CYS A 22 7.71 -7.32 -9.58
C CYS A 22 6.42 -7.09 -8.77
N ALA A 23 6.53 -7.18 -7.44
CA ALA A 23 5.58 -6.46 -6.59
C ALA A 23 5.73 -4.95 -6.88
N LYS A 24 4.61 -4.23 -6.86
CA LYS A 24 4.58 -2.75 -6.91
C LYS A 24 5.69 -2.16 -6.01
N SER A 25 6.53 -1.31 -6.59
CA SER A 25 7.59 -0.64 -5.83
C SER A 25 6.96 0.36 -4.85
N PRO A 26 7.40 0.42 -3.59
CA PRO A 26 6.87 1.38 -2.64
C PRO A 26 7.10 2.83 -3.07
N PRO A 27 6.23 3.75 -2.63
CA PRO A 27 6.19 5.15 -3.08
C PRO A 27 7.53 5.87 -2.88
N ALA A 28 7.93 6.71 -3.84
CA ALA A 28 8.87 7.80 -3.56
C ALA A 28 8.09 8.94 -2.87
N GLY A 29 8.49 9.30 -1.65
CA GLY A 29 7.78 10.27 -0.81
C GLY A 29 7.70 11.64 -1.48
N THR A 30 6.50 12.09 -1.85
CA THR A 30 6.25 13.45 -2.39
C THR A 30 5.22 14.25 -1.61
N GLY A 31 4.63 13.70 -0.54
CA GLY A 31 3.80 14.44 0.42
C GLY A 31 4.62 15.07 1.54
N LYS A 32 4.19 16.22 2.07
CA LYS A 32 4.70 16.75 3.36
C LYS A 32 4.23 15.83 4.50
N SER A 33 4.90 14.69 4.66
CA SER A 33 4.73 13.79 5.80
C SER A 33 5.72 14.12 6.91
N VAL A 34 5.37 13.80 8.16
CA VAL A 34 6.35 13.75 9.24
C VAL A 34 7.24 12.52 8.97
N PRO A 35 8.55 12.68 8.73
CA PRO A 35 9.42 11.55 8.40
C PRO A 35 9.49 10.56 9.57
N ALA A 36 9.54 9.26 9.25
CA ALA A 36 9.76 8.22 10.24
C ALA A 36 11.16 8.36 10.84
N ASN A 37 11.34 8.00 12.11
CA ASN A 37 12.64 7.92 12.74
C ASN A 37 13.11 6.46 12.79
N ILE A 38 14.23 6.14 12.13
CA ILE A 38 14.78 4.78 12.08
C ILE A 38 16.15 4.75 12.73
N LEU A 39 16.31 3.92 13.76
CA LEU A 39 17.61 3.62 14.35
C LEU A 39 18.07 2.22 13.94
N ILE A 40 19.12 2.15 13.12
CA ILE A 40 19.78 0.90 12.75
C ILE A 40 20.75 0.52 13.86
N MET A 41 20.57 -0.67 14.43
CA MET A 41 21.40 -1.22 15.51
C MET A 41 22.21 -2.39 14.97
N LEU A 42 23.46 -2.12 14.56
CA LEU A 42 24.35 -3.13 13.99
C LEU A 42 25.18 -3.79 15.10
N ASP A 43 25.05 -5.11 15.19
CA ASP A 43 25.95 -5.96 15.96
C ASP A 43 27.38 -5.81 15.43
N THR A 44 28.30 -5.54 16.33
CA THR A 44 29.73 -5.37 16.12
C THR A 44 30.50 -6.30 17.06
N SER A 45 29.87 -7.36 17.55
CA SER A 45 30.51 -8.39 18.36
C SER A 45 31.62 -9.10 17.59
N GLY A 46 32.48 -9.81 18.32
CA GLY A 46 33.63 -10.50 17.74
C GLY A 46 33.24 -11.43 16.59
N SER A 47 32.11 -12.15 16.68
CA SER A 47 31.60 -13.08 15.65
C SER A 47 31.47 -12.43 14.27
N MET A 48 31.02 -11.18 14.23
CA MET A 48 30.86 -10.40 13.00
C MET A 48 32.18 -10.14 12.26
N GLY A 49 33.32 -10.33 12.93
CA GLY A 49 34.67 -10.20 12.40
C GLY A 49 35.29 -11.48 11.85
N TRP A 50 34.65 -12.63 12.01
CA TRP A 50 35.17 -13.94 11.58
C TRP A 50 34.52 -14.40 10.27
N GLY A 51 35.31 -15.07 9.41
CA GLY A 51 34.87 -15.54 8.10
C GLY A 51 35.40 -14.70 6.93
N SER A 52 35.16 -15.18 5.70
CA SER A 52 35.57 -14.49 4.47
C SER A 52 34.47 -14.62 3.40
N PRO A 53 33.82 -13.51 2.99
CA PRO A 53 33.92 -12.16 3.55
C PRO A 53 33.41 -12.08 5.00
N ARG A 54 33.93 -11.12 5.78
CA ARG A 54 33.50 -10.89 7.17
C ARG A 54 32.07 -10.32 7.18
N PRO A 55 31.15 -10.85 8.02
CA PRO A 55 29.79 -10.33 8.12
C PRO A 55 29.74 -8.80 8.34
N ILE A 56 30.60 -8.25 9.19
CA ILE A 56 30.61 -6.80 9.44
C ILE A 56 30.91 -5.98 8.18
N ASP A 57 31.76 -6.47 7.28
CA ASP A 57 32.10 -5.74 6.05
C ASP A 57 30.94 -5.74 5.05
N GLU A 58 30.21 -6.85 4.95
CA GLU A 58 29.00 -6.93 4.12
C GLU A 58 27.88 -6.08 4.71
N ALA A 59 27.66 -6.12 6.02
CA ALA A 59 26.65 -5.31 6.67
C ALA A 59 26.90 -3.81 6.46
N LYS A 60 28.15 -3.34 6.61
CA LYS A 60 28.54 -1.96 6.30
C LYS A 60 28.25 -1.58 4.85
N LYS A 61 28.58 -2.45 3.89
CA LYS A 61 28.30 -2.22 2.46
C LYS A 61 26.80 -2.11 2.20
N VAL A 62 26.00 -2.98 2.78
CA VAL A 62 24.54 -2.92 2.67
C VAL A 62 23.99 -1.64 3.27
N ILE A 63 24.38 -1.28 4.49
CA ILE A 63 23.94 -0.04 5.13
C ILE A 63 24.28 1.17 4.27
N LYS A 64 25.48 1.23 3.68
CA LYS A 64 25.84 2.28 2.71
C LYS A 64 24.90 2.32 1.52
N LYS A 65 24.60 1.18 0.90
CA LYS A 65 23.66 1.09 -0.23
C LYS A 65 22.28 1.62 0.16
N ILE A 66 21.79 1.25 1.35
CA ILE A 66 20.51 1.71 1.89
C ILE A 66 20.48 3.23 2.05
N VAL A 67 21.47 3.81 2.75
CA VAL A 67 21.48 5.27 3.04
C VAL A 67 21.85 6.14 1.84
N THR A 68 22.26 5.54 0.72
CA THR A 68 22.44 6.24 -0.57
C THR A 68 21.24 6.09 -1.51
N ASN A 69 20.29 5.21 -1.20
CA ASN A 69 19.12 5.00 -2.03
C ASN A 69 18.05 6.05 -1.71
N SER A 70 17.71 6.89 -2.69
CA SER A 70 16.70 7.95 -2.53
C SER A 70 15.32 7.42 -2.17
N ASP A 71 14.95 6.23 -2.64
CA ASP A 71 13.64 5.63 -2.40
C ASP A 71 13.53 5.16 -0.94
N LEU A 72 14.66 4.86 -0.30
CA LEU A 72 14.73 4.43 1.08
C LEU A 72 14.99 5.61 2.03
N THR A 73 15.47 6.75 1.54
CA THR A 73 15.86 7.89 2.40
C THR A 73 14.90 9.07 2.35
N SER A 74 14.10 9.21 1.30
CA SER A 74 13.18 10.35 1.12
C SER A 74 12.04 10.45 2.15
N GLY A 75 11.75 9.37 2.89
CA GLY A 75 10.63 9.29 3.85
C GLY A 75 11.02 9.09 5.32
N ALA A 76 12.31 9.08 5.65
CA ALA A 76 12.77 8.73 7.00
C ALA A 76 14.07 9.45 7.40
N ASN A 77 14.16 9.79 8.69
CA ASN A 77 15.38 10.17 9.39
C ASN A 77 16.10 8.91 9.86
N TYR A 78 17.44 8.94 9.85
CA TYR A 78 18.25 7.77 10.15
C TYR A 78 19.23 8.02 11.29
N GLY A 79 19.40 7.02 12.14
CA GLY A 79 20.49 6.93 13.10
C GLY A 79 21.19 5.57 13.00
N LEU A 80 22.40 5.50 13.55
CA LEU A 80 23.19 4.27 13.59
C LEU A 80 23.77 4.08 14.99
N MET A 81 23.55 2.88 15.54
CA MET A 81 24.18 2.39 16.74
C MET A 81 25.04 1.18 16.40
N GLY A 82 26.27 1.14 16.90
CA GLY A 82 27.09 -0.07 16.95
C GLY A 82 27.02 -0.65 18.35
N TRP A 83 26.92 -1.97 18.47
CA TRP A 83 26.86 -2.61 19.79
C TRP A 83 27.61 -3.95 19.83
N HIS A 84 28.17 -4.26 20.99
CA HIS A 84 28.78 -5.54 21.33
C HIS A 84 28.59 -5.75 22.84
N SER A 85 29.66 -5.93 23.62
CA SER A 85 29.68 -5.82 25.09
C SER A 85 29.27 -4.45 25.61
N ASN A 86 29.37 -3.39 24.80
CA ASN A 86 28.87 -2.05 25.09
C ASN A 86 28.15 -1.52 23.84
N ALA A 87 27.29 -0.53 24.00
CA ALA A 87 26.60 0.13 22.89
C ALA A 87 27.07 1.58 22.73
N ASN A 88 27.13 2.05 21.48
CA ASN A 88 27.51 3.42 21.15
C ASN A 88 26.65 3.98 20.02
N MET A 89 26.08 5.17 20.25
CA MET A 89 25.43 5.97 19.20
C MET A 89 26.52 6.53 18.27
N VAL A 90 26.55 6.05 17.03
CA VAL A 90 27.50 6.50 15.99
C VAL A 90 26.97 7.73 15.27
N VAL A 91 25.66 7.72 15.01
CA VAL A 91 24.91 8.80 14.37
C VAL A 91 23.55 8.91 15.04
N ASP A 92 23.21 10.11 15.51
CA ASP A 92 21.89 10.41 16.05
C ASP A 92 20.85 10.45 14.93
N VAL A 93 19.62 10.04 15.25
CA VAL A 93 18.52 10.03 14.29
C VAL A 93 18.20 11.46 13.89
N SER A 94 18.42 11.78 12.61
CA SER A 94 18.25 13.13 12.09
C SER A 94 17.99 13.13 10.57
N PRO A 95 17.50 14.25 10.00
CA PRO A 95 17.36 14.39 8.54
C PRO A 95 18.68 14.27 7.78
N SER A 96 19.82 14.65 8.38
CA SER A 96 21.15 14.47 7.80
C SER A 96 21.73 13.08 8.06
N GLY A 97 21.08 12.27 8.89
CA GLY A 97 21.65 11.05 9.44
C GLY A 97 22.05 10.02 8.39
N ALA A 98 21.30 9.87 7.29
CA ALA A 98 21.68 8.99 6.19
C ALA A 98 23.06 9.36 5.60
N SER A 99 23.30 10.65 5.38
CA SER A 99 24.58 11.16 4.86
C SER A 99 25.72 11.02 5.87
N GLU A 100 25.43 11.10 7.17
CA GLU A 100 26.40 10.91 8.25
C GLU A 100 26.77 9.43 8.43
N ILE A 101 25.78 8.54 8.36
CA ILE A 101 25.98 7.09 8.39
C ILE A 101 26.91 6.68 7.26
N TYR A 102 26.68 7.17 6.04
CA TYR A 102 27.55 6.88 4.90
C TYR A 102 29.04 7.18 5.19
N LYS A 103 29.32 8.26 5.92
CA LYS A 103 30.68 8.68 6.28
C LYS A 103 31.27 7.89 7.45
N LYS A 104 30.44 7.52 8.43
CA LYS A 104 30.89 6.97 9.71
C LYS A 104 30.80 5.44 9.81
N VAL A 105 29.96 4.78 9.03
CA VAL A 105 29.69 3.33 9.17
C VAL A 105 30.94 2.45 9.01
N ASP A 106 31.94 2.90 8.24
CA ASP A 106 33.20 2.16 8.08
C ASP A 106 34.02 2.10 9.38
N SER A 107 33.82 3.04 10.31
CA SER A 107 34.57 3.13 11.57
C SER A 107 34.21 2.04 12.57
N LEU A 108 33.08 1.35 12.37
CA LEU A 108 32.67 0.24 13.23
C LEU A 108 33.69 -0.91 13.16
N GLN A 109 34.02 -1.52 14.29
CA GLN A 109 34.98 -2.63 14.32
C GLN A 109 34.37 -3.79 15.10
N ALA A 110 34.64 -5.01 14.64
CA ALA A 110 34.18 -6.20 15.33
C ALA A 110 35.02 -6.44 16.60
N GLY A 111 34.37 -6.67 17.73
CA GLY A 111 35.03 -6.95 19.00
C GLY A 111 34.04 -7.18 20.15
N GLY A 112 34.51 -7.76 21.25
CA GLY A 112 33.65 -8.04 22.42
C GLY A 112 32.62 -9.16 22.19
N GLY A 113 31.71 -9.31 23.15
CA GLY A 113 30.60 -10.27 23.10
C GLY A 113 29.30 -9.65 22.58
N THR A 114 28.23 -10.44 22.53
CA THR A 114 26.95 -10.05 21.94
C THR A 114 25.93 -9.70 23.04
N TYR A 115 25.91 -8.46 23.53
CA TYR A 115 25.07 -8.03 24.67
C TYR A 115 23.97 -7.06 24.20
N LEU A 116 22.88 -7.60 23.62
CA LEU A 116 21.82 -6.77 23.01
C LEU A 116 21.07 -5.86 24.01
N HIS A 117 20.92 -6.28 25.28
CA HIS A 117 20.24 -5.48 26.29
C HIS A 117 20.93 -4.13 26.51
N GLU A 118 22.26 -4.06 26.49
CA GLU A 118 23.02 -2.80 26.59
C GLU A 118 22.65 -1.82 25.45
N ALA A 119 22.45 -2.36 24.25
CA ALA A 119 22.05 -1.58 23.09
C ALA A 119 20.61 -1.07 23.22
N LEU A 120 19.69 -1.91 23.70
CA LEU A 120 18.30 -1.51 23.90
C LEU A 120 18.12 -0.57 25.09
N ASP A 121 18.92 -0.69 26.15
CA ASP A 121 18.92 0.25 27.28
C ASP A 121 19.43 1.62 26.86
N LEU A 122 20.50 1.67 26.04
CA LEU A 122 20.98 2.92 25.46
C LEU A 122 19.92 3.51 24.52
N ALA A 123 19.28 2.71 23.67
CA ALA A 123 18.19 3.18 22.80
C ALA A 123 17.01 3.72 23.64
N SER A 124 16.59 3.01 24.68
CA SER A 124 15.52 3.45 25.60
C SER A 124 15.85 4.78 26.27
N SER A 125 17.10 4.94 26.72
CA SER A 125 17.59 6.19 27.30
C SER A 125 17.62 7.32 26.27
N TYR A 126 18.06 7.03 25.04
CA TYR A 126 18.13 7.99 23.94
C TYR A 126 16.75 8.53 23.55
N PHE A 127 15.76 7.65 23.33
CA PHE A 127 14.41 8.05 22.96
C PHE A 127 13.63 8.76 24.08
N ARG A 128 14.05 8.62 25.34
CA ARG A 128 13.47 9.33 26.49
C ARG A 128 14.24 10.59 26.90
N GLY A 129 15.47 10.71 26.42
CA GLY A 129 16.40 11.77 26.82
C GLY A 129 16.19 13.08 26.07
N SER A 130 17.00 14.07 26.41
CA SER A 130 16.98 15.41 25.79
C SER A 130 17.40 15.43 24.32
N SER A 131 18.11 14.39 23.86
CA SER A 131 18.53 14.21 22.46
C SER A 131 17.57 13.32 21.67
N SER A 132 16.41 13.01 22.23
CA SER A 132 15.40 12.18 21.57
C SER A 132 14.99 12.80 20.24
N PRO A 133 14.89 11.98 19.16
CA PRO A 133 14.40 12.44 17.88
C PRO A 133 12.86 12.56 17.85
N ILE A 134 12.18 12.17 18.94
CA ILE A 134 10.74 12.28 19.09
C ILE A 134 10.38 13.74 19.34
N ASP A 135 9.74 14.37 18.36
CA ASP A 135 9.21 15.72 18.51
C ASP A 135 7.98 15.69 19.43
N PRO A 136 8.03 16.36 20.61
CA PRO A 136 6.89 16.42 21.53
C PRO A 136 5.64 17.03 20.88
N LYS A 137 5.79 17.87 19.85
CA LYS A 137 4.70 18.50 19.10
C LYS A 137 4.11 17.60 18.02
N ALA A 138 4.86 16.59 17.56
CA ALA A 138 4.41 15.59 16.60
C ALA A 138 4.09 14.24 17.27
N LYS A 139 3.92 14.22 18.60
CA LYS A 139 3.64 13.03 19.38
C LYS A 139 2.33 12.37 18.90
N GLY A 140 2.44 11.14 18.40
CA GLY A 140 1.34 10.39 17.79
C GLY A 140 1.30 10.41 16.25
N CYS A 141 1.97 11.38 15.60
CA CYS A 141 2.12 11.45 14.15
C CYS A 141 3.51 11.00 13.68
N GLN A 142 4.54 11.22 14.49
CA GLN A 142 5.89 10.73 14.23
C GLN A 142 6.04 9.29 14.73
N VAL A 143 6.30 8.38 13.81
CA VAL A 143 6.57 6.97 14.11
C VAL A 143 8.07 6.70 14.24
N ASN A 144 8.42 5.83 15.18
CA ASN A 144 9.80 5.57 15.59
C ASN A 144 10.07 4.07 15.58
N PHE A 145 11.20 3.65 15.03
CA PHE A 145 11.50 2.24 14.78
C PHE A 145 12.94 1.89 15.11
N LEU A 146 13.12 0.66 15.59
CA LEU A 146 14.42 0.01 15.73
C LEU A 146 14.57 -1.08 14.68
N ILE A 147 15.77 -1.21 14.11
CA ILE A 147 16.15 -2.36 13.29
C ILE A 147 17.41 -2.98 13.88
N VAL A 148 17.27 -4.15 14.48
CA VAL A 148 18.36 -4.92 15.07
C VAL A 148 18.95 -5.87 14.02
N ILE A 149 20.25 -5.82 13.80
CA ILE A 149 20.99 -6.71 12.90
C ILE A 149 22.05 -7.44 13.71
N SER A 150 22.02 -8.78 13.74
CA SER A 150 22.99 -9.61 14.50
C SER A 150 23.29 -10.94 13.80
N ASP A 151 24.48 -11.51 14.04
CA ASP A 151 24.90 -12.83 13.55
C ASP A 151 24.87 -13.93 14.64
N GLY A 152 24.51 -13.58 15.87
CA GLY A 152 24.79 -14.42 17.02
C GLY A 152 23.63 -14.59 18.00
N CYS A 153 23.84 -15.48 18.96
CA CYS A 153 23.07 -15.48 20.21
C CYS A 153 23.52 -14.26 21.02
N TRP A 154 22.58 -13.46 21.51
CA TRP A 154 22.88 -12.47 22.54
C TRP A 154 22.76 -13.04 23.95
N PHE A 155 23.57 -12.49 24.85
CA PHE A 155 23.70 -12.92 26.24
C PHE A 155 23.51 -11.75 27.23
N GLY A 156 23.38 -12.09 28.52
CA GLY A 156 23.24 -11.13 29.62
C GLY A 156 21.78 -10.84 29.97
N GLY A 157 21.44 -9.56 30.21
CA GLY A 157 20.10 -9.12 30.63
C GLY A 157 18.97 -9.48 29.67
N ASP A 158 17.77 -8.94 29.94
CA ASP A 158 16.54 -9.29 29.20
C ASP A 158 16.20 -8.22 28.13
N PRO A 159 16.68 -8.37 26.87
CA PRO A 159 16.36 -7.43 25.80
C PRO A 159 14.87 -7.43 25.45
N ASN A 160 14.15 -8.53 25.67
CA ASN A 160 12.73 -8.64 25.35
C ASN A 160 11.90 -7.73 26.25
N ALA A 161 12.21 -7.69 27.55
CA ALA A 161 11.56 -6.78 28.49
C ALA A 161 11.77 -5.30 28.12
N ILE A 162 12.95 -4.93 27.60
CA ILE A 162 13.25 -3.56 27.20
C ILE A 162 12.50 -3.20 25.91
N ALA A 163 12.55 -4.07 24.88
CA ALA A 163 11.81 -3.88 23.64
C ALA A 163 10.30 -3.74 23.87
N LYS A 164 9.76 -4.56 24.78
CA LYS A 164 8.37 -4.48 25.22
C LYS A 164 8.02 -3.13 25.84
N LYS A 165 8.86 -2.61 26.74
CA LYS A 165 8.67 -1.29 27.36
C LYS A 165 8.80 -0.14 26.36
N LEU A 166 9.74 -0.25 25.41
CA LEU A 166 9.90 0.72 24.33
C LEU A 166 8.64 0.83 23.48
N TYR A 167 8.02 -0.31 23.17
CA TYR A 167 6.73 -0.32 22.49
C TYR A 167 5.61 0.25 23.37
N GLN A 168 5.44 -0.24 24.60
CA GLN A 168 4.35 0.18 25.48
C GLN A 168 4.36 1.68 25.81
N ASP A 169 5.54 2.24 26.05
CA ASP A 169 5.64 3.63 26.51
C ASP A 169 5.74 4.63 25.36
N LEU A 170 6.37 4.24 24.25
CA LEU A 170 6.74 5.16 23.16
C LEU A 170 6.23 4.72 21.78
N GLY A 171 5.57 3.57 21.67
CA GLY A 171 5.09 3.03 20.38
C GLY A 171 6.21 2.58 19.45
N ILE A 172 7.43 2.34 19.96
CA ILE A 172 8.59 1.99 19.14
C ILE A 172 8.55 0.50 18.79
N LYS A 173 8.38 0.19 17.50
CA LYS A 173 8.44 -1.20 17.00
C LYS A 173 9.89 -1.63 16.74
N THR A 174 10.20 -2.91 16.99
CA THR A 174 11.56 -3.46 16.82
C THR A 174 11.60 -4.56 15.76
N PHE A 175 12.11 -4.22 14.58
CA PHE A 175 12.38 -5.18 13.52
C PHE A 175 13.72 -5.88 13.75
N VAL A 176 13.82 -7.16 13.38
CA VAL A 176 15.00 -7.98 13.68
C VAL A 176 15.47 -8.73 12.44
N ILE A 177 16.76 -8.63 12.14
CA ILE A 177 17.42 -9.33 11.04
C ILE A 177 18.54 -10.22 11.61
N GLY A 178 18.44 -11.53 11.38
CA GLY A 178 19.53 -12.47 11.60
C GLY A 178 20.43 -12.53 10.38
N PHE A 179 21.60 -11.89 10.43
CA PHE A 179 22.54 -11.88 9.33
C PHE A 179 23.65 -12.90 9.53
N LYS A 180 23.70 -13.95 8.69
CA LYS A 180 24.57 -15.12 8.86
C LYS A 180 24.41 -15.78 10.23
N ALA A 181 23.22 -15.63 10.81
CA ALA A 181 22.92 -16.08 12.16
C ALA A 181 22.84 -17.62 12.24
N GLY A 182 23.56 -18.18 13.21
CA GLY A 182 23.51 -19.62 13.49
C GLY A 182 22.11 -20.10 13.87
N TYR A 183 21.70 -21.26 13.38
CA TYR A 183 20.35 -21.82 13.59
C TYR A 183 19.97 -21.98 15.07
N GLY A 184 20.93 -22.23 15.97
CA GLY A 184 20.68 -22.45 17.40
C GLY A 184 20.15 -21.24 18.17
N CYS A 185 20.23 -20.04 17.59
CA CYS A 185 19.89 -18.78 18.27
C CYS A 185 18.58 -18.15 17.79
N ARG A 186 17.93 -18.71 16.75
CA ARG A 186 16.81 -18.07 16.06
C ARG A 186 15.59 -17.79 16.93
N ASN A 187 15.34 -18.62 17.94
CA ASN A 187 14.24 -18.40 18.89
C ASN A 187 14.33 -17.04 19.59
N ASN A 188 15.53 -16.54 19.86
CA ASN A 188 15.72 -15.22 20.47
C ASN A 188 15.22 -14.11 19.52
N TYR A 189 15.44 -14.25 18.22
CA TYR A 189 15.02 -13.29 17.19
C TYR A 189 13.48 -13.23 17.10
N TYR A 190 12.83 -14.39 17.14
CA TYR A 190 11.37 -14.47 17.16
C TYR A 190 10.80 -13.84 18.43
N SER A 191 11.36 -14.16 19.60
CA SER A 191 10.92 -13.63 20.89
C SER A 191 11.11 -12.11 20.99
N LEU A 192 12.18 -11.57 20.43
CA LEU A 192 12.43 -10.13 20.38
C LEU A 192 11.46 -9.43 19.44
N SER A 193 11.19 -10.01 18.27
CA SER A 193 10.22 -9.46 17.30
C SER A 193 8.80 -9.44 17.90
N GLU A 194 8.43 -10.47 18.66
CA GLU A 194 7.14 -10.51 19.37
C GLU A 194 7.09 -9.44 20.48
N SER A 195 8.15 -9.32 21.27
CA SER A 195 8.25 -8.32 22.33
C SER A 195 8.24 -6.89 21.80
N GLY A 196 8.88 -6.67 20.65
CA GLY A 196 8.91 -5.40 19.92
C GLY A 196 7.70 -5.12 19.02
N CYS A 197 6.64 -5.93 19.12
CA CYS A 197 5.39 -5.77 18.37
C CYS A 197 5.56 -5.72 16.83
N THR A 198 6.47 -6.52 16.28
CA THR A 198 6.53 -6.80 14.84
C THR A 198 6.11 -8.23 14.52
N LYS A 199 5.94 -9.09 15.53
CA LYS A 199 5.39 -10.43 15.38
C LYS A 199 4.13 -10.60 16.24
N THR A 200 3.13 -11.29 15.68
CA THR A 200 1.90 -11.70 16.38
C THR A 200 2.21 -12.53 17.63
N GLY A 201 1.46 -12.28 18.72
CA GLY A 201 1.69 -12.89 20.02
C GLY A 201 1.07 -12.07 21.14
N TRP A 202 1.86 -11.59 22.10
CA TRP A 202 1.35 -10.71 23.17
C TRP A 202 0.82 -9.35 22.69
N CYS A 203 1.25 -8.90 21.50
CA CYS A 203 0.88 -7.61 20.93
C CYS A 203 -0.27 -7.74 19.91
N PRO A 204 -1.51 -7.33 20.23
CA PRO A 204 -2.64 -7.45 19.32
C PRO A 204 -2.58 -6.47 18.14
N GLU A 205 -1.77 -5.41 18.22
CA GLU A 205 -1.59 -4.46 17.11
C GLU A 205 -0.60 -4.93 16.04
N ALA A 206 0.15 -6.02 16.28
CA ALA A 206 0.89 -6.71 15.23
C ALA A 206 -0.10 -7.47 14.33
N LYS A 207 -0.79 -6.74 13.44
CA LYS A 207 -1.82 -7.30 12.55
C LYS A 207 -1.22 -8.18 11.44
N THR A 208 0.05 -7.98 11.10
CA THR A 208 0.86 -8.80 10.19
C THR A 208 2.00 -9.45 10.96
N ASP A 209 2.31 -10.73 10.68
CA ASP A 209 3.48 -11.39 11.24
C ASP A 209 4.74 -10.93 10.47
N ASP A 210 5.29 -9.76 10.85
CA ASP A 210 6.60 -9.27 10.37
C ASP A 210 7.76 -9.97 11.11
N SER A 211 7.68 -11.31 11.12
CA SER A 211 8.67 -12.21 11.67
C SER A 211 10.10 -11.82 11.26
N PRO A 212 11.09 -12.13 12.11
CA PRO A 212 12.48 -11.80 11.85
C PRO A 212 12.93 -12.35 10.50
N GLN A 213 13.61 -11.51 9.71
CA GLN A 213 14.20 -11.94 8.45
C GLN A 213 15.59 -12.55 8.68
N PHE A 214 15.91 -13.61 7.95
CA PHE A 214 17.23 -14.24 7.99
C PHE A 214 17.93 -14.09 6.65
N ALA A 215 19.14 -13.54 6.69
CA ALA A 215 19.92 -13.24 5.51
C ALA A 215 21.29 -13.92 5.60
N ASP A 216 21.61 -14.76 4.62
CA ASP A 216 22.88 -15.52 4.62
C ASP A 216 23.96 -14.85 3.75
N ASP A 217 23.60 -13.80 3.01
CA ASP A 217 24.46 -13.08 2.07
C ASP A 217 24.10 -11.59 1.97
N GLU A 218 25.00 -10.80 1.36
CA GLU A 218 24.84 -9.35 1.18
C GLU A 218 23.52 -8.97 0.48
N LYS A 219 23.08 -9.75 -0.51
CA LYS A 219 21.88 -9.45 -1.28
C LYS A 219 20.64 -9.65 -0.44
N LYS A 220 20.52 -10.78 0.26
CA LYS A 220 19.40 -11.06 1.17
C LYS A 220 19.35 -10.06 2.32
N LEU A 221 20.50 -9.61 2.82
CA LEU A 221 20.54 -8.58 3.86
C LEU A 221 20.01 -7.24 3.33
N TYR A 222 20.42 -6.85 2.12
CA TYR A 222 19.87 -5.66 1.45
C TYR A 222 18.36 -5.79 1.24
N ASP A 223 17.90 -6.92 0.71
CA ASP A 223 16.48 -7.15 0.45
C ASP A 223 15.65 -7.08 1.74
N ALA A 224 16.10 -7.75 2.81
CA ALA A 224 15.43 -7.73 4.11
C ALA A 224 15.37 -6.33 4.74
N LEU A 225 16.52 -5.64 4.79
CA LEU A 225 16.61 -4.30 5.36
C LEU A 225 15.79 -3.29 4.55
N ALA A 226 15.83 -3.38 3.21
CA ALA A 226 15.02 -2.54 2.34
C ALA A 226 13.52 -2.83 2.49
N ALA A 227 13.11 -4.09 2.70
CA ALA A 227 11.69 -4.43 2.93
C ALA A 227 11.16 -3.78 4.21
N TYR A 228 11.87 -3.92 5.33
CA TYR A 228 11.48 -3.29 6.60
C TYR A 228 11.47 -1.76 6.50
N ILE A 229 12.48 -1.15 5.89
CA ILE A 229 12.51 0.30 5.72
C ILE A 229 11.33 0.79 4.86
N ARG A 230 10.99 0.09 3.77
CA ARG A 230 9.84 0.45 2.93
C ARG A 230 8.53 0.32 3.69
N GLN A 231 8.37 -0.74 4.47
CA GLN A 231 7.21 -0.92 5.33
C GLN A 231 7.09 0.22 6.36
N ILE A 232 8.20 0.58 7.00
CA ILE A 232 8.27 1.71 7.94
C ILE A 232 7.84 3.01 7.25
N ILE A 233 8.43 3.32 6.10
CA ILE A 233 8.11 4.53 5.33
C ILE A 233 6.64 4.55 4.90
N ALA A 234 6.11 3.42 4.43
CA ALA A 234 4.70 3.30 4.05
C ALA A 234 3.76 3.51 5.25
N SER A 235 4.09 2.95 6.41
CA SER A 235 3.31 3.14 7.65
C SER A 235 3.34 4.57 8.18
N ALA A 236 4.36 5.35 7.79
CA ALA A 236 4.56 6.74 8.23
C ALA A 236 3.92 7.78 7.30
N GLN A 237 3.30 7.36 6.20
CA GLN A 237 2.84 8.27 5.15
C GLN A 237 1.34 8.12 4.88
N THR A 238 0.64 9.25 4.87
CA THR A 238 -0.71 9.36 4.33
C THR A 238 -0.60 9.89 2.92
N PHE A 239 -0.86 9.05 1.92
CA PHE A 239 -0.62 9.36 0.50
C PHE A 239 -1.81 10.01 -0.22
N VAL A 240 -2.88 10.26 0.52
CA VAL A 240 -4.06 10.96 0.07
C VAL A 240 -4.24 12.19 0.95
N ALA A 241 -4.43 13.35 0.34
CA ALA A 241 -4.75 14.57 1.09
C ALA A 241 -6.08 14.33 1.82
N PRO A 242 -6.12 14.43 3.16
CA PRO A 242 -7.36 14.23 3.88
C PRO A 242 -8.34 15.37 3.58
N LYS A 243 -9.64 15.06 3.49
CA LYS A 243 -10.67 16.02 3.10
C LYS A 243 -11.53 16.40 4.32
N PRO A 244 -11.42 17.63 4.86
CA PRO A 244 -12.39 18.11 5.83
C PRO A 244 -13.78 18.21 5.19
N LEU A 245 -14.80 17.75 5.90
CA LEU A 245 -16.20 17.92 5.52
C LEU A 245 -16.93 18.68 6.63
N SER A 246 -17.43 19.87 6.30
CA SER A 246 -18.32 20.63 7.18
C SER A 246 -19.77 20.24 6.91
N GLY A 247 -20.53 19.93 7.96
CA GLY A 247 -21.95 19.59 7.85
C GLY A 247 -22.71 19.51 9.18
N THR A 248 -23.65 20.43 9.39
CA THR A 248 -24.73 20.52 10.42
C THR A 248 -25.35 19.21 10.94
N PRO A 249 -26.12 19.17 12.06
CA PRO A 249 -25.96 19.77 13.39
C PRO A 249 -25.14 18.88 14.36
N GLN A 250 -24.60 17.74 13.88
CA GLN A 250 -23.92 16.70 14.68
C GLN A 250 -22.38 16.77 14.66
N GLY A 251 -21.79 17.75 13.99
CA GLY A 251 -20.35 18.06 14.03
C GLY A 251 -19.63 17.87 12.70
N ASP A 252 -18.39 18.36 12.63
CA ASP A 252 -17.54 18.25 11.44
C ASP A 252 -16.97 16.82 11.34
N PHE A 253 -16.98 16.25 10.14
CA PHE A 253 -16.41 14.92 9.87
C PHE A 253 -15.15 15.02 9.03
N TRP A 254 -14.26 14.07 9.23
CA TRP A 254 -12.99 13.93 8.53
C TRP A 254 -12.96 12.61 7.80
N LEU A 255 -12.76 12.65 6.48
CA LEU A 255 -12.54 11.45 5.67
C LEU A 255 -11.06 11.34 5.31
N GLN A 256 -10.50 10.15 5.51
CA GLN A 256 -9.11 9.88 5.23
C GLN A 256 -8.95 8.49 4.58
N ALA A 257 -8.17 8.44 3.50
CA ALA A 257 -7.72 7.19 2.92
C ALA A 257 -6.29 6.89 3.39
N THR A 258 -6.05 5.65 3.80
CA THR A 258 -4.74 5.14 4.24
C THR A 258 -4.55 3.72 3.72
N PHE A 259 -3.38 3.13 3.92
CA PHE A 259 -3.18 1.72 3.65
C PHE A 259 -2.09 1.12 4.55
N GLU A 260 -2.07 -0.21 4.64
CA GLU A 260 -1.01 -0.99 5.28
C GLU A 260 -0.24 -1.76 4.20
N TYR A 261 1.08 -1.59 4.21
CA TYR A 261 1.98 -2.29 3.28
C TYR A 261 2.03 -3.78 3.59
N GLN A 262 1.92 -4.60 2.55
CA GLN A 262 2.06 -6.06 2.64
C GLN A 262 3.23 -6.55 1.79
N THR A 263 4.03 -7.48 2.34
CA THR A 263 5.21 -8.05 1.65
C THR A 263 4.90 -9.22 0.74
N ALA A 264 3.76 -9.88 0.96
CA ALA A 264 3.42 -11.17 0.36
C ALA A 264 1.95 -11.27 -0.10
N SER A 265 1.23 -10.16 -0.10
CA SER A 265 -0.17 -10.06 -0.50
C SER A 265 -0.47 -8.66 -1.07
N GLN A 266 -1.72 -8.42 -1.48
CA GLN A 266 -2.21 -7.07 -1.79
C GLN A 266 -2.08 -6.16 -0.56
N TRP A 267 -1.69 -4.89 -0.75
CA TRP A 267 -1.70 -3.91 0.32
C TRP A 267 -3.14 -3.65 0.78
N GLU A 268 -3.28 -3.41 2.08
CA GLU A 268 -4.58 -3.28 2.72
C GLU A 268 -5.02 -1.82 2.72
N GLY A 269 -5.93 -1.44 1.82
CA GLY A 269 -6.48 -0.09 1.79
C GLY A 269 -7.56 0.13 2.82
N ARG A 270 -7.61 1.34 3.37
CA ARG A 270 -8.63 1.82 4.31
C ARG A 270 -9.21 3.15 3.84
N LEU A 271 -10.50 3.34 4.07
CA LEU A 271 -11.18 4.62 3.95
C LEU A 271 -11.95 4.84 5.25
N ILE A 272 -11.53 5.83 6.02
CA ILE A 272 -11.95 6.04 7.40
C ILE A 272 -12.76 7.33 7.47
N LYS A 273 -13.93 7.25 8.10
CA LYS A 273 -14.72 8.40 8.54
C LYS A 273 -14.58 8.56 10.04
N SER A 274 -14.07 9.72 10.46
CA SER A 274 -13.90 10.10 11.86
C SER A 274 -14.61 11.41 12.17
N GLN A 275 -15.03 11.62 13.40
CA GLN A 275 -15.58 12.89 13.86
C GLN A 275 -14.44 13.82 14.29
N LEU A 276 -14.44 15.06 13.81
CA LEU A 276 -13.53 16.10 14.29
C LEU A 276 -14.13 16.73 15.55
N LYS A 277 -13.45 16.55 16.68
CA LYS A 277 -13.84 17.15 17.95
C LYS A 277 -13.45 18.63 17.99
N ALA A 278 -14.12 19.39 18.86
CA ALA A 278 -13.85 20.81 19.05
C ALA A 278 -12.41 21.12 19.53
N ASP A 279 -11.72 20.14 20.13
CA ASP A 279 -10.32 20.24 20.55
C ASP A 279 -9.32 19.94 19.40
N GLY A 280 -9.80 19.68 18.19
CA GLY A 280 -9.00 19.35 17.01
C GLY A 280 -8.58 17.89 16.91
N THR A 281 -8.98 17.02 17.84
CA THR A 281 -8.71 15.58 17.77
C THR A 281 -9.75 14.85 16.90
N LEU A 282 -9.35 13.69 16.36
CA LEU A 282 -10.24 12.83 15.59
C LEU A 282 -10.76 11.69 16.47
N ASP A 283 -12.08 11.47 16.42
CA ASP A 283 -12.75 10.32 17.00
C ASP A 283 -13.11 9.32 15.90
N SER A 284 -12.52 8.14 15.90
CA SER A 284 -12.90 7.06 14.98
C SER A 284 -13.97 6.12 15.55
N THR A 285 -14.46 6.38 16.76
CA THR A 285 -15.40 5.51 17.50
C THR A 285 -16.81 6.08 17.63
N CYS A 286 -17.07 7.23 17.01
CA CYS A 286 -18.37 7.88 17.03
C CYS A 286 -19.46 7.02 16.34
N SER A 287 -20.74 7.29 16.63
CA SER A 287 -21.87 6.51 16.10
C SER A 287 -21.99 6.51 14.58
N GLU A 288 -21.44 7.53 13.91
CA GLU A 288 -21.40 7.65 12.44
C GLU A 288 -20.02 7.38 11.84
N CYS A 289 -19.07 6.94 12.65
CA CYS A 289 -17.71 6.63 12.24
C CYS A 289 -17.64 5.21 11.70
N TRP A 290 -16.82 5.02 10.67
CA TRP A 290 -16.67 3.72 10.01
C TRP A 290 -15.31 3.62 9.32
N ASP A 291 -14.87 2.40 9.06
CA ASP A 291 -13.75 2.07 8.17
C ASP A 291 -14.27 1.14 7.07
N ALA A 292 -14.31 1.62 5.82
CA ALA A 292 -14.84 0.86 4.69
C ALA A 292 -14.01 -0.40 4.39
N GLY A 293 -12.72 -0.40 4.72
CA GLY A 293 -11.86 -1.57 4.59
C GLY A 293 -12.27 -2.69 5.55
N GLU A 294 -12.53 -2.34 6.82
CA GLU A 294 -13.04 -3.29 7.81
C GLU A 294 -14.46 -3.78 7.47
N LYS A 295 -15.32 -2.89 6.95
CA LYS A 295 -16.65 -3.28 6.43
C LYS A 295 -16.53 -4.27 5.28
N LEU A 296 -15.66 -3.99 4.32
CA LEU A 296 -15.48 -4.85 3.15
C LEU A 296 -14.84 -6.19 3.52
N LYS A 297 -13.89 -6.19 4.46
CA LYS A 297 -13.33 -7.42 5.04
C LYS A 297 -14.44 -8.34 5.57
N GLY A 298 -15.38 -7.80 6.34
CA GLY A 298 -16.51 -8.56 6.90
C GLY A 298 -17.59 -8.97 5.89
N ARG A 299 -17.53 -8.45 4.65
CA ARG A 299 -18.51 -8.77 3.60
C ARG A 299 -18.11 -10.03 2.84
N ALA A 300 -19.07 -10.94 2.67
CA ALA A 300 -18.87 -12.16 1.89
C ALA A 300 -18.60 -11.83 0.42
N ALA A 301 -17.68 -12.56 -0.22
CA ALA A 301 -17.36 -12.39 -1.64
C ALA A 301 -18.58 -12.61 -2.56
N SER A 302 -19.55 -13.43 -2.13
CA SER A 302 -20.82 -13.65 -2.83
C SER A 302 -21.72 -12.42 -2.86
N ASP A 303 -21.64 -11.57 -1.83
CA ASP A 303 -22.54 -10.42 -1.63
C ASP A 303 -22.00 -9.13 -2.26
N ARG A 304 -20.76 -9.17 -2.77
CA ARG A 304 -20.15 -8.06 -3.50
C ARG A 304 -20.73 -7.94 -4.90
N LYS A 305 -21.01 -6.69 -5.30
CA LYS A 305 -21.49 -6.33 -6.63
C LYS A 305 -20.32 -5.76 -7.43
N ILE A 306 -19.65 -6.63 -8.19
CA ILE A 306 -18.49 -6.24 -9.00
C ILE A 306 -18.87 -6.37 -10.46
N TRP A 307 -18.66 -5.30 -11.21
CA TRP A 307 -18.99 -5.27 -12.62
C TRP A 307 -17.89 -4.68 -13.49
N THR A 308 -17.95 -5.06 -14.75
CA THR A 308 -17.05 -4.60 -15.80
C THR A 308 -17.83 -4.46 -17.11
N VAL A 309 -17.17 -3.97 -18.15
CA VAL A 309 -17.69 -3.94 -19.51
C VAL A 309 -16.71 -4.65 -20.43
N GLY A 310 -17.25 -5.31 -21.45
CA GLY A 310 -16.41 -6.04 -22.39
C GLY A 310 -17.25 -6.82 -23.40
N LYS A 311 -16.59 -7.30 -24.44
CA LYS A 311 -17.23 -8.09 -25.48
C LYS A 311 -17.88 -9.33 -24.86
N ASN A 312 -19.18 -9.53 -25.13
CA ASN A 312 -19.99 -10.65 -24.65
C ASN A 312 -20.19 -10.73 -23.12
N VAL A 313 -19.78 -9.71 -22.36
CA VAL A 313 -20.10 -9.63 -20.93
C VAL A 313 -21.52 -9.06 -20.79
N PRO A 314 -22.45 -9.73 -20.08
CA PRO A 314 -23.79 -9.20 -19.88
C PRO A 314 -23.75 -7.91 -19.04
N PHE A 315 -24.61 -6.95 -19.36
CA PHE A 315 -24.76 -5.75 -18.54
C PHE A 315 -25.50 -6.10 -17.24
N ASP A 316 -24.77 -6.14 -16.14
CA ASP A 316 -25.28 -6.39 -14.79
C ASP A 316 -24.25 -5.83 -13.78
N LEU A 317 -24.71 -5.24 -12.67
CA LEU A 317 -23.83 -4.65 -11.64
C LEU A 317 -23.06 -5.70 -10.82
N ASN A 318 -23.25 -6.99 -11.11
CA ASN A 318 -22.52 -8.12 -10.56
C ASN A 318 -22.12 -9.13 -11.67
N ASN A 319 -21.69 -8.62 -12.82
CA ASN A 319 -21.29 -9.48 -13.95
C ASN A 319 -19.87 -10.09 -13.84
N PHE A 320 -19.02 -9.64 -12.91
CA PHE A 320 -17.68 -10.20 -12.72
C PHE A 320 -17.75 -11.44 -11.81
N THR A 321 -18.22 -12.56 -12.36
CA THR A 321 -18.40 -13.84 -11.65
C THR A 321 -17.97 -15.01 -12.53
N THR A 322 -17.71 -16.16 -11.90
CA THR A 322 -17.40 -17.41 -12.61
C THR A 322 -18.54 -17.90 -13.52
N ALA A 323 -19.77 -17.43 -13.29
CA ALA A 323 -20.89 -17.70 -14.20
C ALA A 323 -20.68 -17.08 -15.61
N ASN A 324 -19.89 -16.01 -15.70
CA ASN A 324 -19.53 -15.34 -16.95
C ASN A 324 -18.11 -15.70 -17.44
N LEU A 325 -17.56 -16.83 -17.00
CA LEU A 325 -16.19 -17.28 -17.29
C LEU A 325 -15.84 -17.22 -18.78
N SER A 326 -16.73 -17.68 -19.66
CA SER A 326 -16.49 -17.72 -21.10
C SER A 326 -16.22 -16.34 -21.71
N ALA A 327 -16.86 -15.30 -21.19
CA ALA A 327 -16.64 -13.92 -21.61
C ALA A 327 -15.42 -13.30 -20.92
N LEU A 328 -15.29 -13.51 -19.60
CA LEU A 328 -14.23 -12.91 -18.78
C LEU A 328 -12.85 -13.49 -19.06
N LYS A 329 -12.74 -14.80 -19.31
CA LYS A 329 -11.46 -15.47 -19.55
C LYS A 329 -10.66 -14.81 -20.66
N CYS A 330 -11.30 -14.52 -21.80
CA CYS A 330 -10.64 -13.87 -22.92
C CYS A 330 -10.16 -12.45 -22.58
N LEU A 331 -10.88 -11.72 -21.73
CA LEU A 331 -10.54 -10.35 -21.35
C LEU A 331 -9.45 -10.30 -20.25
N LEU A 332 -9.46 -11.24 -19.31
CA LEU A 332 -8.44 -11.36 -18.26
C LEU A 332 -7.07 -11.75 -18.82
N TYR A 333 -7.06 -12.33 -20.01
CA TYR A 333 -5.90 -12.98 -20.59
C TYR A 333 -5.56 -12.49 -21.99
N GLU A 334 -6.14 -11.37 -22.41
CA GLU A 334 -5.80 -10.69 -23.65
C GLU A 334 -4.29 -10.40 -23.72
N GLY A 335 -3.70 -10.54 -24.92
CA GLY A 335 -2.29 -10.24 -25.18
C GLY A 335 -1.27 -11.22 -24.58
N SER A 336 -1.68 -12.40 -24.11
CA SER A 336 -0.74 -13.42 -23.63
C SER A 336 -0.35 -14.46 -24.68
N SER A 337 0.84 -15.04 -24.50
CA SER A 337 1.36 -16.17 -25.27
C SER A 337 1.04 -17.55 -24.69
N THR A 338 0.45 -17.65 -23.49
CA THR A 338 0.12 -18.94 -22.86
C THR A 338 -1.34 -19.32 -23.09
N CYS A 339 -1.61 -20.60 -23.35
CA CYS A 339 -2.97 -21.14 -23.30
C CYS A 339 -3.45 -21.10 -21.84
N TYR A 340 -4.66 -20.60 -21.60
CA TYR A 340 -5.20 -20.46 -20.25
C TYR A 340 -6.30 -21.47 -19.99
N GLU A 341 -6.12 -22.21 -18.91
CA GLU A 341 -7.08 -23.18 -18.40
C GLU A 341 -8.23 -22.45 -17.68
N ASP A 342 -9.39 -23.09 -17.65
CA ASP A 342 -10.57 -22.54 -16.98
C ASP A 342 -10.34 -22.39 -15.47
N GLU A 343 -9.55 -23.29 -14.89
CA GLU A 343 -9.16 -23.30 -13.48
C GLU A 343 -8.43 -22.01 -13.06
N ASP A 344 -7.44 -21.56 -13.84
CA ASP A 344 -6.66 -20.34 -13.52
C ASP A 344 -7.53 -19.09 -13.56
N ALA A 345 -8.44 -19.01 -14.54
CA ALA A 345 -9.39 -17.92 -14.66
C ALA A 345 -10.39 -17.92 -13.49
N ILE A 346 -10.86 -19.09 -13.06
CA ILE A 346 -11.75 -19.24 -11.90
C ILE A 346 -11.05 -18.77 -10.62
N LEU A 347 -9.79 -19.19 -10.39
CA LEU A 347 -9.01 -18.77 -9.22
C LEU A 347 -8.84 -17.25 -9.19
N LEU A 348 -8.48 -16.63 -10.32
CA LEU A 348 -8.29 -15.18 -10.39
C LEU A 348 -9.61 -14.42 -10.17
N ILE A 349 -10.71 -14.86 -10.78
CA ILE A 349 -12.02 -14.24 -10.58
C ILE A 349 -12.41 -14.31 -9.11
N ASN A 350 -12.29 -15.48 -8.49
CA ASN A 350 -12.62 -15.68 -7.09
C ASN A 350 -11.74 -14.83 -6.17
N PHE A 351 -10.44 -14.74 -6.45
CA PHE A 351 -9.49 -13.91 -5.71
C PHE A 351 -9.83 -12.42 -5.75
N VAL A 352 -10.12 -11.88 -6.95
CA VAL A 352 -10.52 -10.48 -7.14
C VAL A 352 -11.86 -10.19 -6.45
N ARG A 353 -12.78 -11.16 -6.45
CA ARG A 353 -14.04 -11.04 -5.70
C ARG A 353 -13.82 -11.04 -4.19
N GLY A 354 -12.80 -11.72 -3.69
CA GLY A 354 -12.40 -11.67 -2.28
C GLY A 354 -12.27 -13.03 -1.60
N LEU A 355 -12.26 -14.14 -2.34
CA LEU A 355 -11.94 -15.47 -1.80
C LEU A 355 -10.43 -15.67 -1.73
N ASP A 356 -9.93 -16.40 -0.72
CA ASP A 356 -8.50 -16.69 -0.58
C ASP A 356 -8.06 -17.84 -1.51
N SER A 357 -8.31 -17.69 -2.80
CA SER A 357 -8.07 -18.74 -3.80
C SER A 357 -6.59 -19.10 -3.99
N TYR A 358 -5.66 -18.35 -3.38
CA TYR A 358 -4.23 -18.62 -3.41
C TYR A 358 -3.66 -19.05 -2.05
N ASP A 359 -4.49 -19.32 -1.03
CA ASP A 359 -4.08 -19.76 0.30
C ASP A 359 -3.04 -18.80 0.94
N GLU A 360 -3.31 -17.49 0.88
CA GLU A 360 -2.49 -16.46 1.52
C GLU A 360 -2.41 -16.69 3.05
N GLY A 361 -3.46 -17.27 3.65
CA GLY A 361 -3.54 -17.68 5.05
C GLY A 361 -2.68 -18.89 5.46
N LYS A 362 -2.26 -19.72 4.49
CA LYS A 362 -1.48 -20.97 4.70
C LYS A 362 -2.18 -22.00 5.60
N ASP A 363 -3.50 -22.06 5.53
CA ASP A 363 -4.32 -23.05 6.22
C ASP A 363 -4.80 -24.18 5.29
N GLY A 364 -4.49 -24.06 3.99
CA GLY A 364 -4.86 -25.04 2.96
C GLY A 364 -6.31 -24.89 2.47
N LEU A 365 -7.02 -23.83 2.89
CA LEU A 365 -8.33 -23.46 2.38
C LEU A 365 -8.16 -22.48 1.22
N THR A 366 -8.97 -22.66 0.16
CA THR A 366 -8.93 -21.80 -1.05
C THR A 366 -10.30 -21.23 -1.44
N THR A 367 -11.28 -21.46 -0.58
CA THR A 367 -12.69 -21.11 -0.78
C THR A 367 -13.24 -20.24 0.34
N ASP A 368 -12.42 -19.95 1.33
CA ASP A 368 -12.69 -19.04 2.44
C ASP A 368 -12.43 -17.59 2.03
N GLU A 369 -12.75 -16.67 2.93
CA GLU A 369 -12.70 -15.23 2.68
C GLU A 369 -11.30 -14.68 2.92
N ARG A 370 -10.81 -13.82 2.02
CA ARG A 370 -9.54 -13.11 2.25
C ARG A 370 -9.59 -12.30 3.53
N SER A 371 -8.47 -12.30 4.25
CA SER A 371 -8.25 -11.50 5.46
C SER A 371 -8.45 -10.00 5.22
N TRP A 372 -8.23 -9.54 3.98
CA TRP A 372 -8.51 -8.19 3.51
C TRP A 372 -8.89 -8.16 2.02
N LYS A 373 -9.83 -7.29 1.64
CA LYS A 373 -10.38 -7.21 0.27
C LYS A 373 -10.16 -5.87 -0.43
N LEU A 374 -10.10 -4.77 0.32
CA LEU A 374 -9.92 -3.44 -0.26
C LEU A 374 -8.44 -3.20 -0.55
N GLY A 375 -8.08 -3.02 -1.82
CA GLY A 375 -6.73 -2.62 -2.21
C GLY A 375 -6.38 -1.20 -1.75
N ASP A 376 -5.09 -0.88 -1.70
CA ASP A 376 -4.64 0.45 -1.28
C ASP A 376 -5.24 1.58 -2.14
N ILE A 377 -5.84 2.57 -1.48
CA ILE A 377 -6.26 3.83 -2.10
C ILE A 377 -5.03 4.74 -2.10
N TYR A 378 -4.22 4.59 -3.13
CA TYR A 378 -2.92 5.25 -3.26
C TYR A 378 -2.95 6.23 -4.43
N HIS A 379 -2.43 7.44 -4.21
CA HIS A 379 -2.56 8.64 -5.08
C HIS A 379 -4.00 9.08 -5.45
N SER A 380 -4.98 8.18 -5.40
CA SER A 380 -6.38 8.41 -5.73
C SER A 380 -7.05 9.17 -4.60
N GLU A 381 -7.22 10.47 -4.77
CA GLU A 381 -8.11 11.25 -3.92
C GLU A 381 -9.55 10.84 -4.22
N PHE A 382 -10.27 10.36 -3.22
CA PHE A 382 -11.69 10.02 -3.36
C PHE A 382 -12.55 11.26 -3.63
N ASP A 383 -13.69 11.08 -4.28
CA ASP A 383 -14.68 12.14 -4.48
C ASP A 383 -16.00 11.81 -3.76
N LEU A 384 -16.62 12.81 -3.14
CA LEU A 384 -17.89 12.68 -2.42
C LEU A 384 -18.97 13.35 -3.25
N VAL A 385 -19.92 12.55 -3.72
CA VAL A 385 -21.02 13.00 -4.57
C VAL A 385 -22.32 12.88 -3.80
N GLY A 386 -23.14 13.93 -3.85
CA GLY A 386 -24.48 13.94 -3.25
C GLY A 386 -25.46 14.68 -4.12
N ALA A 387 -26.41 15.37 -3.50
CA ALA A 387 -27.33 16.26 -4.20
C ALA A 387 -26.57 17.30 -5.05
N PRO A 388 -27.02 17.57 -6.30
CA PRO A 388 -26.42 18.62 -7.12
C PRO A 388 -26.56 19.98 -6.41
N TYR A 389 -25.45 20.71 -6.27
CA TYR A 389 -25.39 21.90 -5.41
C TYR A 389 -25.02 23.19 -6.15
N GLN A 390 -24.63 23.09 -7.42
CA GLN A 390 -24.19 24.23 -8.22
C GLN A 390 -25.29 25.29 -8.42
N ASP A 391 -24.91 26.56 -8.53
CA ASP A 391 -25.87 27.65 -8.75
C ASP A 391 -26.24 27.80 -10.23
N ALA A 392 -27.51 28.15 -10.47
CA ALA A 392 -28.04 28.55 -11.77
C ALA A 392 -28.74 29.91 -11.60
N SER A 393 -28.44 30.88 -12.46
CA SER A 393 -29.00 32.23 -12.35
C SER A 393 -29.18 32.88 -13.73
N ASP A 394 -30.34 33.49 -13.92
CA ASP A 394 -30.74 34.25 -15.11
C ASP A 394 -30.16 35.67 -15.15
N THR A 395 -29.63 36.14 -14.02
CA THR A 395 -29.00 37.46 -13.86
C THR A 395 -27.48 37.38 -13.80
N ALA A 396 -26.90 36.18 -13.90
CA ALA A 396 -25.46 35.98 -14.03
C ALA A 396 -24.96 36.44 -15.41
N ASP A 397 -23.65 36.68 -15.51
CA ASP A 397 -22.98 36.98 -16.78
C ASP A 397 -23.25 35.88 -17.82
N GLU A 398 -23.58 36.28 -19.05
CA GLU A 398 -24.00 35.38 -20.13
C GLU A 398 -22.93 34.33 -20.52
N ASN A 399 -21.65 34.62 -20.26
CA ASN A 399 -20.54 33.72 -20.52
C ASN A 399 -20.16 32.88 -19.28
N SER A 400 -20.92 32.96 -18.20
CA SER A 400 -20.68 32.23 -16.95
C SER A 400 -21.29 30.82 -16.95
N GLN A 401 -20.72 29.93 -16.13
CA GLN A 401 -21.31 28.60 -15.91
C GLN A 401 -22.70 28.68 -15.23
N ALA A 402 -22.95 29.71 -14.41
CA ALA A 402 -24.23 29.87 -13.72
C ALA A 402 -25.36 30.22 -14.70
N TYR A 403 -25.08 31.10 -15.68
CA TYR A 403 -26.03 31.42 -16.75
C TYR A 403 -26.27 30.22 -17.67
N TYR A 404 -25.20 29.52 -18.06
CA TYR A 404 -25.33 28.26 -18.83
C TYR A 404 -26.20 27.22 -18.12
N ARG A 405 -26.04 27.07 -16.80
CA ARG A 405 -26.87 26.16 -15.99
C ARG A 405 -28.34 26.59 -15.97
N TYR A 406 -28.62 27.89 -15.84
CA TYR A 406 -29.97 28.41 -15.94
C TYR A 406 -30.60 28.13 -17.30
N GLU A 407 -29.91 28.46 -18.39
CA GLU A 407 -30.39 28.29 -19.77
C GLU A 407 -30.72 26.82 -20.08
N LYS A 408 -29.95 25.87 -19.54
CA LYS A 408 -30.21 24.43 -19.71
C LYS A 408 -31.11 23.82 -18.63
N GLY A 409 -31.79 24.62 -17.81
CA GLY A 409 -32.80 24.13 -16.86
C GLY A 409 -32.24 23.32 -15.68
N TYR A 410 -31.05 23.66 -15.19
CA TYR A 410 -30.36 22.91 -14.12
C TYR A 410 -31.14 22.86 -12.79
N GLU A 411 -31.96 23.86 -12.48
CA GLU A 411 -32.78 23.85 -11.26
C GLU A 411 -33.75 22.65 -11.20
N ALA A 412 -34.33 22.26 -12.34
CA ALA A 412 -35.17 21.06 -12.40
C ALA A 412 -34.36 19.77 -12.10
N PHE A 413 -33.10 19.73 -12.52
CA PHE A 413 -32.19 18.63 -12.20
C PHE A 413 -31.83 18.59 -10.71
N LYS A 414 -31.52 19.75 -10.10
CA LYS A 414 -31.30 19.88 -8.66
C LYS A 414 -32.51 19.40 -7.87
N THR A 415 -33.71 19.87 -8.19
CA THR A 415 -34.95 19.46 -7.50
C THR A 415 -35.18 17.96 -7.63
N LYS A 416 -34.98 17.39 -8.83
CA LYS A 416 -35.14 15.94 -9.05
C LYS A 416 -34.17 15.10 -8.22
N HIS A 417 -32.94 15.58 -8.04
CA HIS A 417 -31.86 14.84 -7.37
C HIS A 417 -31.49 15.39 -5.98
N GLN A 418 -32.37 16.21 -5.36
CA GLN A 418 -32.14 16.82 -4.04
C GLN A 418 -31.92 15.79 -2.91
N ASN A 419 -32.48 14.59 -3.07
CA ASN A 419 -32.36 13.47 -2.13
C ASN A 419 -31.36 12.39 -2.61
N ARG A 420 -30.48 12.70 -3.58
CA ARG A 420 -29.49 11.74 -4.06
C ARG A 420 -28.62 11.27 -2.89
N ARG A 421 -28.51 9.95 -2.74
CA ARG A 421 -27.62 9.32 -1.76
C ARG A 421 -26.21 9.87 -1.88
N LYS A 422 -25.58 10.15 -0.74
CA LYS A 422 -24.17 10.56 -0.69
C LYS A 422 -23.28 9.32 -0.87
N VAL A 423 -22.45 9.33 -1.90
CA VAL A 423 -21.56 8.21 -2.25
C VAL A 423 -20.14 8.71 -2.38
N ILE A 424 -19.20 7.96 -1.82
CA ILE A 424 -17.76 8.20 -1.97
C ILE A 424 -17.24 7.27 -3.06
N TYR A 425 -16.63 7.84 -4.08
CA TYR A 425 -15.95 7.09 -5.13
C TYR A 425 -14.45 7.12 -4.89
N ALA A 426 -13.83 5.94 -4.77
CA ALA A 426 -12.40 5.81 -4.49
C ALA A 426 -11.76 4.77 -5.44
N GLY A 427 -10.63 5.15 -6.04
CA GLY A 427 -9.83 4.22 -6.83
C GLY A 427 -8.97 3.33 -5.94
N GLY A 428 -9.10 2.01 -6.12
CA GLY A 428 -8.33 0.99 -5.42
C GLY A 428 -7.29 0.34 -6.35
N ASN A 429 -6.12 0.04 -5.78
CA ASN A 429 -5.08 -0.70 -6.47
C ASN A 429 -5.30 -2.22 -6.50
N ASP A 430 -6.46 -2.68 -6.05
CA ASP A 430 -7.05 -3.98 -6.38
C ASP A 430 -7.71 -4.01 -7.78
N GLY A 431 -7.53 -2.95 -8.57
CA GLY A 431 -8.00 -2.87 -9.95
C GLY A 431 -9.42 -2.32 -10.09
N MET A 432 -10.01 -1.81 -9.02
CA MET A 432 -11.41 -1.39 -9.00
C MET A 432 -11.59 0.09 -8.63
N LEU A 433 -12.62 0.72 -9.19
CA LEU A 433 -13.22 1.91 -8.60
C LEU A 433 -14.35 1.45 -7.68
N HIS A 434 -14.26 1.79 -6.39
CA HIS A 434 -15.28 1.46 -5.41
C HIS A 434 -16.24 2.62 -5.20
N ALA A 435 -17.52 2.29 -4.99
CA ALA A 435 -18.55 3.21 -4.54
C ALA A 435 -18.96 2.83 -3.11
N PHE A 436 -18.70 3.69 -2.13
CA PHE A 436 -19.05 3.49 -0.72
C PHE A 436 -20.20 4.40 -0.30
N ASP A 437 -21.17 3.88 0.45
CA ASP A 437 -22.19 4.71 1.06
C ASP A 437 -21.57 5.62 2.14
N TYR A 438 -21.80 6.93 2.04
CA TYR A 438 -21.23 7.89 2.99
C TYR A 438 -21.70 7.68 4.44
N LYS A 439 -22.94 7.21 4.62
CA LYS A 439 -23.55 7.07 5.95
C LYS A 439 -23.05 5.81 6.65
N THR A 440 -22.93 4.69 5.94
CA THR A 440 -22.63 3.38 6.54
C THR A 440 -21.21 2.89 6.31
N GLY A 441 -20.51 3.40 5.30
CA GLY A 441 -19.21 2.90 4.86
C GLY A 441 -19.28 1.60 4.04
N GLU A 442 -20.48 1.09 3.76
CA GLU A 442 -20.67 -0.16 3.02
C GLU A 442 -20.40 0.03 1.52
N GLU A 443 -19.74 -0.94 0.89
CA GLU A 443 -19.54 -0.97 -0.57
C GLU A 443 -20.89 -1.15 -1.28
N LEU A 444 -21.28 -0.20 -2.13
CA LEU A 444 -22.48 -0.31 -2.96
C LEU A 444 -22.22 -1.21 -4.18
N TRP A 445 -21.10 -0.95 -4.85
CA TRP A 445 -20.59 -1.71 -5.99
C TRP A 445 -19.13 -1.34 -6.26
N ALA A 446 -18.45 -2.16 -7.05
CA ALA A 446 -17.12 -1.89 -7.58
C ALA A 446 -17.10 -2.08 -9.10
N PHE A 447 -16.42 -1.18 -9.80
CA PHE A 447 -16.26 -1.21 -11.26
C PHE A 447 -14.81 -1.54 -11.62
N ILE A 448 -14.60 -2.56 -12.45
CA ILE A 448 -13.30 -2.89 -13.04
C ILE A 448 -13.23 -2.25 -14.43
N PRO A 449 -12.41 -1.20 -14.63
CA PRO A 449 -12.21 -0.62 -15.95
C PRO A 449 -11.69 -1.67 -16.95
N PRO A 450 -12.20 -1.70 -18.20
CA PRO A 450 -11.82 -2.74 -19.17
C PRO A 450 -10.31 -2.83 -19.42
N ALA A 451 -9.59 -1.70 -19.34
CA ALA A 451 -8.13 -1.66 -19.50
C ALA A 451 -7.36 -2.39 -18.37
N LEU A 452 -7.99 -2.62 -17.21
CA LEU A 452 -7.40 -3.32 -16.08
C LEU A 452 -7.69 -4.83 -16.09
N LEU A 453 -8.68 -5.31 -16.86
CA LEU A 453 -9.01 -6.73 -16.92
C LEU A 453 -7.77 -7.61 -17.23
N PRO A 454 -6.96 -7.32 -18.27
CA PRO A 454 -5.77 -8.13 -18.54
C PRO A 454 -4.68 -8.01 -17.47
N ARG A 455 -4.71 -6.92 -16.67
CA ARG A 455 -3.70 -6.63 -15.64
C ARG A 455 -3.99 -7.31 -14.31
N LEU A 456 -5.23 -7.74 -14.05
CA LEU A 456 -5.58 -8.46 -12.83
C LEU A 456 -4.71 -9.73 -12.65
N ARG A 457 -4.27 -10.36 -13.74
CA ARG A 457 -3.35 -11.52 -13.70
C ARG A 457 -1.99 -11.19 -13.06
N GLU A 458 -1.58 -9.92 -13.03
CA GLU A 458 -0.34 -9.49 -12.37
C GLU A 458 -0.42 -9.71 -10.85
N MET A 459 -1.62 -9.83 -10.28
CA MET A 459 -1.83 -10.19 -8.88
C MET A 459 -1.36 -11.61 -8.54
N VAL A 460 -1.31 -12.50 -9.54
CA VAL A 460 -0.88 -13.89 -9.33
C VAL A 460 0.64 -13.91 -9.12
N ALA A 461 1.08 -14.33 -7.94
CA ALA A 461 2.50 -14.45 -7.64
C ALA A 461 3.06 -15.77 -8.15
N GLY A 462 4.34 -15.76 -8.55
CA GLY A 462 5.06 -17.00 -8.89
C GLY A 462 5.45 -17.83 -7.67
N LYS A 463 5.22 -17.31 -6.44
CA LYS A 463 5.49 -17.98 -5.18
C LYS A 463 4.16 -18.46 -4.58
N ALA A 464 4.13 -19.72 -4.14
CA ALA A 464 2.97 -20.30 -3.48
C ALA A 464 2.56 -19.47 -2.25
N ASN A 465 1.24 -19.41 -1.99
CA ASN A 465 0.66 -18.80 -0.79
C ASN A 465 0.95 -17.30 -0.69
N THR A 466 1.05 -16.62 -1.83
CA THR A 466 1.30 -15.18 -1.92
C THR A 466 0.57 -14.56 -3.12
N SER A 467 0.32 -13.25 -3.06
CA SER A 467 -0.11 -12.44 -4.20
C SER A 467 0.76 -11.18 -4.37
N ASN A 468 0.72 -10.57 -5.55
CA ASN A 468 1.49 -9.35 -5.84
C ASN A 468 0.58 -8.13 -5.80
N SER A 469 0.89 -7.14 -4.96
CA SER A 469 0.26 -5.82 -5.06
C SER A 469 0.49 -5.20 -6.44
N ILE A 470 -0.60 -4.77 -7.10
CA ILE A 470 -0.55 -4.13 -8.42
C ILE A 470 -0.78 -2.62 -8.31
N TYR A 471 -0.66 -1.92 -9.44
CA TYR A 471 -1.32 -0.62 -9.61
C TYR A 471 -2.61 -0.83 -10.40
N GLY A 472 -3.73 -0.39 -9.85
CA GLY A 472 -5.07 -0.51 -10.41
C GLY A 472 -5.66 0.86 -10.75
N VAL A 473 -6.72 1.28 -10.08
CA VAL A 473 -7.29 2.62 -10.28
C VAL A 473 -6.53 3.63 -9.42
N ASP A 474 -5.31 3.96 -9.84
CA ASP A 474 -4.35 4.81 -9.10
C ASP A 474 -4.53 6.32 -9.35
N GLY A 475 -5.55 6.73 -10.12
CA GLY A 475 -5.88 8.14 -10.37
C GLY A 475 -7.06 8.61 -9.52
N SER A 476 -7.12 9.91 -9.23
CA SER A 476 -8.24 10.50 -8.50
C SER A 476 -9.49 10.57 -9.39
N PRO A 477 -10.63 9.95 -9.00
CA PRO A 477 -11.90 10.24 -9.66
C PRO A 477 -12.24 11.72 -9.52
N ARG A 478 -12.90 12.26 -10.54
CA ARG A 478 -13.44 13.60 -10.53
C ARG A 478 -14.85 13.60 -11.08
N VAL A 479 -15.75 14.30 -10.40
CA VAL A 479 -17.18 14.27 -10.71
C VAL A 479 -17.72 15.66 -11.04
N TRP A 480 -18.49 15.75 -12.12
CA TRP A 480 -19.18 16.98 -12.54
C TRP A 480 -20.58 16.72 -13.07
N ASP A 481 -21.46 17.68 -12.85
CA ASP A 481 -22.74 17.74 -13.54
C ASP A 481 -22.54 18.34 -14.94
N VAL A 482 -22.90 17.58 -15.97
CA VAL A 482 -22.70 17.89 -17.38
C VAL A 482 -24.03 17.76 -18.11
N TYR A 483 -24.30 18.73 -18.98
CA TYR A 483 -25.45 18.67 -19.88
C TYR A 483 -25.04 18.03 -21.21
N TYR A 484 -25.53 16.82 -21.49
CA TYR A 484 -25.31 16.16 -22.79
C TYR A 484 -26.50 15.27 -23.17
N GLY A 485 -26.70 15.06 -24.47
CA GLY A 485 -27.86 14.29 -24.97
C GLY A 485 -29.21 14.90 -24.58
N GLY A 486 -29.27 16.22 -24.38
CA GLY A 486 -30.50 16.94 -24.00
C GLY A 486 -30.88 16.85 -22.52
N SER A 487 -30.03 16.31 -21.65
CA SER A 487 -30.32 16.19 -20.21
C SER A 487 -29.08 16.44 -19.36
N TRP A 488 -29.30 16.89 -18.12
CA TRP A 488 -28.26 16.96 -17.09
C TRP A 488 -27.97 15.59 -16.51
N LYS A 489 -26.69 15.29 -16.35
CA LYS A 489 -26.17 14.04 -15.79
C LYS A 489 -24.97 14.31 -14.92
N THR A 490 -24.75 13.47 -13.92
CA THR A 490 -23.58 13.53 -13.04
C THR A 490 -22.56 12.51 -13.54
N LEU A 491 -21.45 13.00 -14.10
CA LEU A 491 -20.42 12.18 -14.71
C LEU A 491 -19.20 12.07 -13.82
N LEU A 492 -18.75 10.83 -13.60
CA LEU A 492 -17.48 10.52 -12.98
C LEU A 492 -16.48 10.19 -14.08
N MET A 493 -15.31 10.83 -14.05
CA MET A 493 -14.16 10.46 -14.86
C MET A 493 -12.98 10.11 -13.97
N CYS A 494 -12.26 9.05 -14.34
CA CYS A 494 -11.09 8.63 -13.57
C CYS A 494 -10.00 8.10 -14.51
N GLY A 495 -8.75 8.39 -14.16
CA GLY A 495 -7.55 7.86 -14.82
C GLY A 495 -6.93 6.73 -14.01
N LEU A 496 -6.04 5.96 -14.63
CA LEU A 496 -5.39 4.83 -13.95
C LEU A 496 -3.99 5.13 -13.40
N ARG A 497 -3.33 6.23 -13.83
CA ARG A 497 -1.95 6.60 -13.42
C ARG A 497 -0.98 5.40 -13.48
N GLY A 498 -0.46 4.90 -12.36
CA GLY A 498 0.44 3.72 -12.34
C GLY A 498 -0.23 2.44 -12.87
N GLY A 499 -1.56 2.36 -12.83
CA GLY A 499 -2.34 1.24 -13.32
C GLY A 499 -2.62 1.23 -14.81
N GLY A 500 -2.19 2.26 -15.55
CA GLY A 500 -2.15 2.19 -17.01
C GLY A 500 -2.44 3.52 -17.70
N LYS A 501 -2.30 3.50 -19.03
CA LYS A 501 -2.51 4.67 -19.88
C LYS A 501 -3.97 4.75 -20.32
N SER A 502 -4.90 4.80 -19.37
CA SER A 502 -6.33 4.80 -19.64
C SER A 502 -7.12 5.78 -18.78
N TYR A 503 -8.21 6.27 -19.34
CA TYR A 503 -9.28 7.00 -18.68
C TYR A 503 -10.61 6.30 -18.92
N PHE A 504 -11.50 6.33 -17.94
CA PHE A 504 -12.88 5.86 -18.10
C PHE A 504 -13.87 6.87 -17.54
N ALA A 505 -15.10 6.83 -18.06
CA ALA A 505 -16.20 7.67 -17.64
C ALA A 505 -17.44 6.85 -17.30
N LEU A 506 -18.06 7.16 -16.16
CA LEU A 506 -19.31 6.59 -15.71
C LEU A 506 -20.37 7.69 -15.55
N ASP A 507 -21.60 7.41 -15.96
CA ASP A 507 -22.78 8.16 -15.52
C ASP A 507 -23.19 7.63 -14.15
N VAL A 508 -23.05 8.49 -13.14
CA VAL A 508 -23.40 8.21 -11.73
C VAL A 508 -24.57 9.10 -11.27
N THR A 509 -25.40 9.57 -12.22
CA THR A 509 -26.61 10.34 -11.92
C THR A 509 -27.53 9.60 -10.96
N ASP A 510 -27.65 8.28 -11.16
CA ASP A 510 -28.26 7.35 -10.23
C ASP A 510 -27.15 6.46 -9.65
N PRO A 511 -26.79 6.62 -8.35
CA PRO A 511 -25.73 5.82 -7.75
C PRO A 511 -26.07 4.32 -7.64
N ASP A 512 -27.35 3.94 -7.71
CA ASP A 512 -27.81 2.54 -7.67
C ASP A 512 -27.86 1.90 -9.06
N ALA A 513 -27.74 2.69 -10.13
CA ALA A 513 -27.75 2.24 -11.51
C ALA A 513 -26.71 3.00 -12.36
N PRO A 514 -25.40 2.87 -12.04
CA PRO A 514 -24.36 3.52 -12.82
C PRO A 514 -24.29 2.93 -14.24
N ALA A 515 -23.84 3.73 -15.19
CA ALA A 515 -23.61 3.28 -16.56
C ALA A 515 -22.20 3.66 -17.04
N HIS A 516 -21.51 2.72 -17.68
CA HIS A 516 -20.28 3.03 -18.40
C HIS A 516 -20.61 3.83 -19.67
N LEU A 517 -19.85 4.90 -19.93
CA LEU A 517 -20.04 5.75 -21.11
C LEU A 517 -18.97 5.51 -22.15
N PHE A 518 -17.72 5.52 -21.71
CA PHE A 518 -16.57 5.23 -22.55
C PHE A 518 -15.32 4.95 -21.70
N SER A 519 -14.38 4.24 -22.29
CA SER A 519 -13.00 4.16 -21.86
C SER A 519 -12.06 4.46 -23.02
N PHE A 520 -11.02 5.23 -22.76
CA PHE A 520 -9.91 5.47 -23.67
C PHE A 520 -8.69 4.73 -23.15
N THR A 521 -8.03 3.96 -24.01
CA THR A 521 -6.75 3.32 -23.69
C THR A 521 -5.73 3.70 -24.75
N ASN A 522 -4.62 4.29 -24.33
CA ASN A 522 -3.50 4.58 -25.21
C ASN A 522 -2.54 3.39 -25.22
N ASP A 523 -2.45 2.73 -26.36
CA ASP A 523 -1.48 1.68 -26.64
C ASP A 523 -0.26 2.32 -27.33
N PRO A 524 0.85 2.55 -26.60
CA PRO A 524 2.03 3.21 -27.13
C PRO A 524 2.78 2.34 -28.13
N ASP A 525 2.67 1.01 -28.01
CA ASP A 525 3.45 0.05 -28.80
C ASP A 525 2.84 -0.05 -30.20
N ASP A 526 1.51 -0.08 -30.27
CA ASP A 526 0.75 -0.06 -31.52
C ASP A 526 0.41 1.36 -32.02
N GLN A 527 0.85 2.41 -31.31
CA GLN A 527 0.57 3.83 -31.62
C GLN A 527 -0.93 4.12 -31.86
N ARG A 528 -1.82 3.54 -31.07
CA ARG A 528 -3.28 3.65 -31.27
C ARG A 528 -4.03 3.97 -29.98
N ILE A 529 -5.19 4.61 -30.13
CA ILE A 529 -6.15 4.83 -29.06
C ILE A 529 -7.32 3.85 -29.25
N ILE A 530 -7.54 3.01 -28.25
CA ILE A 530 -8.68 2.10 -28.19
C ILE A 530 -9.80 2.80 -27.45
N VAL A 531 -10.99 2.81 -28.04
CA VAL A 531 -12.22 3.35 -27.43
C VAL A 531 -13.19 2.22 -27.18
N SER A 532 -13.49 1.97 -25.91
CA SER A 532 -14.54 1.05 -25.48
C SER A 532 -15.77 1.86 -25.10
N LYS A 533 -16.96 1.46 -25.54
CA LYS A 533 -18.25 2.09 -25.21
C LYS A 533 -19.22 1.06 -24.69
#